data_AF-A0A6V7W5E7-F1
#
_entry.id   AF-A0A6V7W5E7-F1
#
_cell.length_a   1.000
_cell.length_b   1.000
_cell.length_c   1.000
_cell.angle_alpha   90.00
_cell.angle_beta   90.00
_cell.angle_gamma   90.00
#
_symmetry.space_group_name_H-M   'P 1'
#
loop_
_entity.id
_entity.type
_entity.pdbx_description
1 polymer ?
#
loop_
_entity_poly.entity_id
_entity_poly.type
_entity_poly.pdbx_seq_one_letter_code
_entity_poly.pdbx_strand_id
1 'polypeptide(L)'
;MDQTPCSSSSTEQQQSETLGILKKKSVDVSSSVVETCTSSMNETTTTSRLPKDALKAQLTVSNVFERFERIVRDCNLRPPVTFIIFFIHELAAAPQTEYWRRLVSIMPVNLIFGLSHLDPHAIPLDLFMRLYDPKDEKNRKLCLHYAFMIKKLGNI
;
A
#
# COMPACT_ATOMS: atom_id res chain seq x y z
N MET A 1 -23.00 -50.31 25.19
CA MET A 1 -23.13 -51.45 24.27
C MET A 1 -23.12 -50.92 22.85
N ASP A 2 -22.21 -51.23 21.93
CA ASP A 2 -20.89 -51.91 21.99
C ASP A 2 -20.18 -51.72 20.62
N GLN A 3 -18.84 -51.69 20.47
CA GLN A 3 -17.73 -51.57 21.44
C GLN A 3 -16.48 -51.00 20.72
N THR A 4 -15.54 -50.36 21.44
CA THR A 4 -14.20 -50.00 20.91
C THR A 4 -13.26 -51.20 20.90
N PRO A 5 -12.25 -51.24 20.00
CA PRO A 5 -10.86 -51.06 20.46
C PRO A 5 -10.07 -50.10 19.51
N CYS A 6 -9.00 -49.39 19.89
CA CYS A 6 -7.71 -49.84 20.47
C CYS A 6 -6.99 -50.86 19.56
N SER A 7 -5.68 -50.78 19.30
CA SER A 7 -4.60 -50.12 20.06
C SER A 7 -3.47 -49.58 19.15
N SER A 8 -2.69 -48.63 19.70
CA SER A 8 -1.21 -48.52 19.77
C SER A 8 -0.29 -49.37 18.85
N SER A 9 0.98 -49.01 18.57
CA SER A 9 1.95 -48.30 19.42
C SER A 9 3.23 -47.83 18.69
N SER A 10 3.80 -46.69 19.13
CA SER A 10 5.25 -46.38 19.18
C SER A 10 6.05 -46.29 17.85
N THR A 11 7.29 -45.76 17.79
CA THR A 11 8.26 -45.35 18.85
C THR A 11 9.13 -44.15 18.40
N GLU A 12 9.72 -43.44 19.37
CA GLU A 12 11.08 -42.82 19.48
C GLU A 12 12.05 -42.76 18.25
N GLN A 13 13.07 -41.90 18.13
CA GLN A 13 13.85 -40.99 19.04
C GLN A 13 14.61 -39.93 18.16
N GLN A 14 15.49 -38.98 18.56
CA GLN A 14 16.06 -38.52 19.85
C GLN A 14 16.34 -36.98 19.87
N GLN A 15 17.59 -36.54 19.63
CA GLN A 15 18.24 -35.22 19.86
C GLN A 15 19.32 -35.01 18.74
N SER A 16 20.19 -33.97 18.60
CA SER A 16 20.83 -33.04 19.56
C SER A 16 21.53 -31.81 18.87
N GLU A 17 21.78 -30.72 19.64
CA GLU A 17 23.04 -29.90 19.77
C GLU A 17 23.80 -29.24 18.56
N THR A 18 24.72 -28.24 18.68
CA THR A 18 24.84 -26.94 19.42
C THR A 18 25.96 -26.03 18.79
N LEU A 19 26.06 -24.74 19.20
CA LEU A 19 27.29 -23.94 19.49
C LEU A 19 28.07 -23.11 18.42
N GLY A 20 28.60 -21.94 18.86
CA GLY A 20 29.65 -21.08 18.24
C GLY A 20 29.16 -19.96 17.30
N ILE A 21 29.18 -18.63 17.55
CA ILE A 21 29.92 -17.66 18.40
C ILE A 21 31.30 -17.20 17.84
N LEU A 22 31.57 -15.87 17.92
CA LEU A 22 32.78 -15.05 17.58
C LEU A 22 32.79 -14.37 16.18
N LYS A 23 33.30 -13.12 16.00
CA LYS A 23 33.52 -11.96 16.92
C LYS A 23 33.79 -10.65 16.13
N LYS A 24 33.46 -9.50 16.74
CA LYS A 24 34.01 -8.11 16.56
C LYS A 24 34.85 -7.74 15.32
N LYS A 25 34.55 -6.55 14.78
CA LYS A 25 35.55 -5.44 14.71
C LYS A 25 34.88 -4.08 15.00
N SER A 26 35.61 -3.16 15.63
CA SER A 26 35.17 -1.81 16.02
C SER A 26 36.40 -0.88 16.11
N VAL A 27 36.35 0.26 15.42
CA VAL A 27 37.21 1.46 15.48
C VAL A 27 36.32 2.57 14.87
N ASP A 28 36.01 3.75 15.45
CA ASP A 28 36.85 4.83 16.01
C ASP A 28 37.70 5.52 14.91
N VAL A 29 37.97 6.85 14.88
CA VAL A 29 37.42 8.03 15.59
C VAL A 29 37.79 9.30 14.79
N SER A 30 37.37 10.50 15.25
CA SER A 30 37.75 11.85 14.77
C SER A 30 37.13 12.30 13.43
N SER A 31 36.69 13.56 13.20
CA SER A 31 36.86 14.90 13.81
C SER A 31 37.59 15.84 12.84
N SER A 32 36.89 16.88 12.40
CA SER A 32 37.45 18.12 11.87
C SER A 32 36.50 19.27 12.22
N VAL A 33 37.04 20.47 12.41
CA VAL A 33 36.40 21.56 13.16
C VAL A 33 36.54 22.87 12.38
N VAL A 34 35.38 23.49 12.08
CA VAL A 34 35.17 24.92 11.77
C VAL A 34 35.92 25.49 10.54
N GLU A 35 35.16 26.09 9.61
CA GLU A 35 35.25 27.53 9.38
C GLU A 35 33.99 28.11 8.70
N THR A 36 33.77 29.40 8.90
CA THR A 36 32.52 30.09 8.57
C THR A 36 32.68 30.95 7.32
N CYS A 37 31.92 30.65 6.27
CA CYS A 37 31.74 31.55 5.13
C CYS A 37 30.27 32.00 5.02
N THR A 38 29.97 33.16 5.61
CA THR A 38 28.70 33.86 5.39
C THR A 38 28.65 34.40 3.96
N SER A 39 27.87 33.77 3.09
CA SER A 39 27.46 34.37 1.80
C SER A 39 25.99 34.76 1.87
N SER A 40 25.71 36.06 1.71
CA SER A 40 24.37 36.62 1.80
C SER A 40 23.71 36.66 0.43
N MET A 41 22.76 35.77 0.16
CA MET A 41 21.69 36.01 -0.80
C MET A 41 20.36 35.52 -0.22
N ASN A 42 19.41 36.45 -0.06
CA ASN A 42 18.02 36.11 0.28
C ASN A 42 17.30 35.58 -0.97
N GLU A 43 17.55 34.32 -1.32
CA GLU A 43 16.72 33.65 -2.33
C GLU A 43 15.35 33.31 -1.75
N THR A 44 14.30 33.80 -2.43
CA THR A 44 12.90 33.70 -1.99
C THR A 44 12.37 32.27 -2.16
N THR A 45 12.83 31.38 -1.29
CA THR A 45 12.40 29.97 -1.23
C THR A 45 10.99 29.88 -0.67
N THR A 46 10.00 30.27 -1.49
CA THR A 46 8.57 30.07 -1.23
C THR A 46 8.23 28.59 -1.41
N THR A 47 8.81 27.74 -0.57
CA THR A 47 8.26 26.41 -0.28
C THR A 47 6.85 26.64 0.23
N SER A 48 5.86 26.38 -0.63
CA SER A 48 4.45 26.58 -0.33
C SER A 48 3.99 25.58 0.72
N ARG A 49 4.24 25.93 1.99
CA ARG A 49 3.82 25.16 3.16
C ARG A 49 2.31 24.95 3.07
N LEU A 50 1.92 23.71 2.79
CA LEU A 50 0.55 23.23 2.88
C LEU A 50 -0.08 23.74 4.18
N PRO A 51 -1.31 24.30 4.15
CA PRO A 51 -2.05 24.63 5.36
C PRO A 51 -2.07 23.43 6.31
N LYS A 52 -1.93 23.67 7.62
CA LYS A 52 -1.87 22.60 8.63
C LYS A 52 -3.07 21.66 8.54
N ASP A 53 -4.23 22.21 8.19
CA ASP A 53 -5.49 21.50 8.03
C ASP A 53 -5.50 20.58 6.79
N ALA A 54 -4.81 20.96 5.71
CA ALA A 54 -4.64 20.12 4.52
C ALA A 54 -3.71 18.93 4.78
N LEU A 55 -2.65 19.11 5.58
CA LEU A 55 -1.81 18.00 6.07
C LEU A 55 -2.61 17.06 6.99
N LYS A 56 -3.42 17.62 7.90
CA LYS A 56 -4.30 16.85 8.78
C LYS A 56 -5.32 16.04 7.98
N ALA A 57 -5.95 16.64 6.97
CA ALA A 57 -6.90 15.98 6.08
C ALA A 57 -6.24 14.86 5.26
N GLN A 58 -5.03 15.08 4.72
CA GLN A 58 -4.27 14.05 4.01
C GLN A 58 -3.95 12.85 4.92
N LEU A 59 -3.56 13.09 6.18
CA LEU A 59 -3.35 12.02 7.16
C LEU A 59 -4.67 11.28 7.50
N THR A 60 -5.79 11.98 7.64
CA THR A 60 -7.11 11.35 7.82
C THR A 60 -7.46 10.45 6.64
N VAL A 61 -7.24 10.88 5.39
CA VAL A 61 -7.49 10.06 4.20
C VAL A 61 -6.54 8.85 4.12
N SER A 62 -5.27 8.99 4.52
CA SER A 62 -4.33 7.86 4.62
C SER A 62 -4.86 6.77 5.56
N ASN A 63 -5.31 7.17 6.76
CA ASN A 63 -5.88 6.24 7.75
C ASN A 63 -7.17 5.56 7.25
N VAL A 64 -7.96 6.26 6.42
CA VAL A 64 -9.15 5.70 5.76
C VAL A 64 -8.76 4.65 4.72
N PHE A 65 -7.78 4.94 3.85
CA PHE A 65 -7.30 3.97 2.86
C PHE A 65 -6.68 2.73 3.49
N GLU A 66 -5.90 2.86 4.57
CA GLU A 66 -5.42 1.70 5.33
C GLU A 66 -6.56 0.85 5.88
N ARG A 67 -7.62 1.47 6.39
CA ARG A 67 -8.80 0.75 6.89
C ARG A 67 -9.54 0.05 5.75
N PHE A 68 -9.65 0.68 4.59
CA PHE A 68 -10.25 0.08 3.40
C PHE A 68 -9.44 -1.13 2.92
N GLU A 69 -8.11 -1.03 2.86
CA GLU A 69 -7.24 -2.14 2.43
C GLU A 69 -7.31 -3.34 3.40
N ARG A 70 -7.52 -3.11 4.70
CA ARG A 70 -7.81 -4.18 5.67
C ARG A 70 -9.17 -4.83 5.39
N ILE A 71 -10.23 -4.03 5.24
CA ILE A 71 -11.60 -4.51 4.95
C ILE A 71 -11.67 -5.33 3.66
N VAL A 72 -10.92 -4.94 2.63
CA VAL A 72 -10.85 -5.65 1.33
C VAL A 72 -10.00 -6.92 1.41
N ARG A 73 -8.93 -6.94 2.23
CA ARG A 73 -8.13 -8.15 2.50
C ARG A 73 -8.85 -9.24 3.27
N ASP A 74 -9.96 -8.93 3.95
CA ASP A 74 -10.89 -9.95 4.49
C ASP A 74 -11.60 -10.75 3.38
N CYS A 75 -11.44 -10.36 2.11
CA CYS A 75 -11.92 -11.05 0.90
C CYS A 75 -13.41 -11.42 0.87
N ASN A 76 -14.27 -10.65 1.57
CA ASN A 76 -15.71 -10.90 1.66
C ASN A 76 -16.50 -9.68 1.18
N LEU A 77 -17.28 -9.85 0.10
CA LEU A 77 -18.26 -8.87 -0.37
C LEU A 77 -19.31 -8.63 0.73
N ARG A 78 -19.15 -7.49 1.42
CA ARG A 78 -20.00 -7.02 2.52
C ARG A 78 -20.33 -5.55 2.28
N PRO A 79 -21.38 -4.96 2.89
CA PRO A 79 -21.74 -3.55 2.68
C PRO A 79 -20.59 -2.53 2.82
N PRO A 80 -19.58 -2.70 3.70
CA PRO A 80 -18.39 -1.85 3.72
C PRO A 80 -17.57 -1.88 2.41
N VAL A 81 -17.48 -3.01 1.72
CA VAL A 81 -16.79 -3.11 0.41
C VAL A 81 -17.57 -2.35 -0.66
N THR A 82 -18.91 -2.46 -0.66
CA THR A 82 -19.79 -1.67 -1.54
C THR A 82 -19.62 -0.17 -1.33
N PHE A 83 -19.54 0.29 -0.07
CA PHE A 83 -19.23 1.68 0.25
C PHE A 83 -17.85 2.11 -0.26
N ILE A 84 -16.83 1.26 -0.14
CA ILE A 84 -15.48 1.53 -0.66
C ILE A 84 -15.51 1.67 -2.20
N ILE A 85 -16.25 0.81 -2.92
CA ILE A 85 -16.43 0.91 -4.37
C ILE A 85 -17.03 2.28 -4.73
N PHE A 86 -18.15 2.68 -4.10
CA PHE A 86 -18.75 3.99 -4.35
C PHE A 86 -17.79 5.15 -4.02
N PHE A 87 -17.02 5.07 -2.93
CA PHE A 87 -16.01 6.08 -2.61
C PHE A 87 -14.93 6.20 -3.71
N ILE A 88 -14.50 5.08 -4.30
CA ILE A 88 -13.52 5.09 -5.41
C ILE A 88 -14.14 5.67 -6.70
N HIS A 89 -15.42 5.42 -6.98
CA HIS A 89 -16.15 6.07 -8.09
C HIS A 89 -16.25 7.58 -7.91
N GLU A 90 -16.70 8.05 -6.74
CA GLU A 90 -16.79 9.48 -6.42
C GLU A 90 -15.41 10.16 -6.45
N LEU A 91 -14.37 9.49 -5.91
CA LEU A 91 -13.00 9.97 -6.02
C LEU A 91 -12.55 10.07 -7.48
N ALA A 92 -12.86 9.10 -8.34
CA ALA A 92 -12.53 9.15 -9.76
C ALA A 92 -13.39 10.17 -10.55
N ALA A 93 -14.59 10.51 -10.09
CA ALA A 93 -15.43 11.55 -10.68
C ALA A 93 -14.99 12.98 -10.30
N ALA A 94 -14.32 13.14 -9.16
CA ALA A 94 -13.91 14.45 -8.64
C ALA A 94 -12.88 15.19 -9.53
N PRO A 95 -12.89 16.55 -9.54
CA PRO A 95 -11.94 17.34 -10.33
C PRO A 95 -10.46 17.08 -9.96
N GLN A 96 -9.61 16.84 -10.97
CA GLN A 96 -8.19 16.44 -10.85
C GLN A 96 -7.23 17.57 -10.43
N THR A 97 -7.57 18.26 -9.33
CA THR A 97 -6.78 19.28 -8.65
C THR A 97 -5.48 18.73 -8.07
N GLU A 98 -4.54 19.62 -7.70
CA GLU A 98 -3.32 19.23 -6.97
C GLU A 98 -3.62 18.49 -5.65
N TYR A 99 -4.70 18.86 -4.95
CA TYR A 99 -5.12 18.16 -3.73
C TYR A 99 -5.64 16.76 -4.06
N TRP A 100 -6.47 16.62 -5.09
CA TRP A 100 -6.94 15.32 -5.59
C TRP A 100 -5.77 14.39 -5.95
N ARG A 101 -4.77 14.88 -6.70
CA ARG A 101 -3.58 14.07 -7.06
C ARG A 101 -2.80 13.61 -5.82
N ARG A 102 -2.71 14.45 -4.79
CA ARG A 102 -2.08 14.09 -3.50
C ARG A 102 -2.87 13.00 -2.78
N LEU A 103 -4.20 13.04 -2.78
CA LEU A 103 -5.03 11.97 -2.22
C LEU A 103 -4.88 10.66 -2.99
N VAL A 104 -4.91 10.69 -4.33
CA VAL A 104 -4.72 9.47 -5.13
C VAL A 104 -3.28 8.92 -5.00
N SER A 105 -2.27 9.77 -4.83
CA SER A 105 -0.89 9.34 -4.64
C SER A 105 -0.60 8.58 -3.34
N ILE A 106 -1.46 8.73 -2.31
CA ILE A 106 -1.37 7.98 -1.05
C ILE A 106 -2.30 6.75 -1.02
N MET A 107 -3.07 6.50 -2.09
CA MET A 107 -3.99 5.37 -2.17
C MET A 107 -3.22 4.08 -2.50
N PRO A 108 -3.30 3.02 -1.66
CA PRO A 108 -2.64 1.75 -1.93
C PRO A 108 -3.16 1.13 -3.23
N VAL A 109 -2.28 0.87 -4.20
CA VAL A 109 -2.65 0.21 -5.46
C VAL A 109 -3.30 -1.16 -5.21
N ASN A 110 -2.83 -1.86 -4.16
CA ASN A 110 -3.39 -3.12 -3.67
C ASN A 110 -4.88 -3.04 -3.26
N LEU A 111 -5.36 -1.87 -2.81
CA LEU A 111 -6.78 -1.67 -2.51
C LEU A 111 -7.62 -1.87 -3.78
N ILE A 112 -7.25 -1.19 -4.86
CA ILE A 112 -7.96 -1.26 -6.14
C ILE A 112 -7.86 -2.66 -6.75
N PHE A 113 -6.66 -3.26 -6.71
CA PHE A 113 -6.45 -4.63 -7.17
C PHE A 113 -7.31 -5.63 -6.37
N GLY A 114 -7.40 -5.48 -5.04
CA GLY A 114 -8.22 -6.31 -4.18
C GLY A 114 -9.72 -6.18 -4.45
N LEU A 115 -10.23 -4.95 -4.64
CA LEU A 115 -11.63 -4.71 -5.04
C LEU A 115 -11.96 -5.44 -6.34
N SER A 116 -11.06 -5.39 -7.31
CA SER A 116 -11.24 -5.99 -8.65
C SER A 116 -11.20 -7.52 -8.64
N HIS A 117 -10.60 -8.14 -7.62
CA HIS A 117 -10.67 -9.59 -7.40
C HIS A 117 -11.97 -10.03 -6.69
N LEU A 118 -12.66 -9.10 -6.00
CA LEU A 118 -13.96 -9.37 -5.38
C LEU A 118 -15.12 -9.10 -6.34
N ASP A 119 -15.02 -8.05 -7.15
CA ASP A 119 -15.95 -7.72 -8.23
C ASP A 119 -15.15 -7.16 -9.42
N PRO A 120 -14.90 -7.97 -10.47
CA PRO A 120 -14.19 -7.54 -11.68
C PRO A 120 -14.90 -6.45 -12.50
N HIS A 121 -16.18 -6.19 -12.24
CA HIS A 121 -16.99 -5.17 -12.93
C HIS A 121 -17.12 -3.87 -12.11
N ALA A 122 -16.92 -3.92 -10.80
CA ALA A 122 -16.99 -2.76 -9.91
C ALA A 122 -16.01 -1.64 -10.27
N ILE A 123 -14.83 -1.95 -10.79
CA ILE A 123 -13.80 -0.96 -11.17
C ILE A 123 -13.39 -1.12 -12.64
N PRO A 124 -14.07 -0.44 -13.57
CA PRO A 124 -13.73 -0.47 -15.00
C PRO A 124 -12.35 0.12 -15.31
N LEU A 125 -11.81 -0.21 -16.51
CA LEU A 125 -10.46 0.19 -16.93
C LEU A 125 -10.29 1.71 -17.07
N ASP A 126 -11.30 2.41 -17.58
CA ASP A 126 -11.25 3.87 -17.76
C ASP A 126 -11.23 4.60 -16.42
N LEU A 127 -11.95 4.07 -15.41
CA LEU A 127 -11.91 4.56 -14.03
C LEU A 127 -10.51 4.35 -13.43
N PHE A 128 -9.91 3.17 -13.60
CA PHE A 128 -8.54 2.91 -13.17
C PHE A 128 -7.53 3.87 -13.84
N MET A 129 -7.63 4.04 -15.17
CA MET A 129 -6.74 4.93 -15.94
C MET A 129 -6.99 6.42 -15.65
N ARG A 130 -8.15 6.80 -15.10
CA ARG A 130 -8.41 8.15 -14.61
C ARG A 130 -7.75 8.41 -13.26
N LEU A 131 -7.67 7.40 -12.39
CA LEU A 131 -6.92 7.48 -11.12
C LEU A 131 -5.41 7.46 -11.36
N TYR A 132 -4.94 6.57 -12.24
CA TYR A 132 -3.52 6.38 -12.57
C TYR A 132 -3.26 6.75 -14.03
N ASP A 133 -2.99 8.04 -14.32
CA ASP A 133 -2.83 8.53 -15.71
C ASP A 133 -1.73 7.74 -16.47
N PRO A 134 -2.05 7.02 -17.56
CA PRO A 134 -1.11 6.20 -18.32
C PRO A 134 -0.01 7.02 -19.05
N LYS A 135 -0.11 8.35 -19.08
CA LYS A 135 0.96 9.23 -19.58
C LYS A 135 2.17 9.27 -18.64
N ASP A 136 1.97 9.07 -17.33
CA ASP A 136 3.06 8.83 -16.38
C ASP A 136 3.61 7.42 -16.61
N GLU A 137 4.90 7.31 -16.92
CA GLU A 137 5.59 6.05 -17.15
C GLU A 137 5.49 5.05 -15.98
N LYS A 138 5.43 5.55 -14.74
CA LYS A 138 5.20 4.72 -13.55
C LYS A 138 3.82 4.07 -13.59
N ASN A 139 2.79 4.85 -13.92
CA ASN A 139 1.41 4.42 -13.97
C ASN A 139 1.09 3.60 -15.23
N ARG A 140 1.78 3.85 -16.34
CA ARG A 140 1.64 3.11 -17.61
C ARG A 140 1.79 1.60 -17.41
N LYS A 141 2.76 1.18 -16.59
CA LYS A 141 2.99 -0.24 -16.22
C LYS A 141 1.84 -0.80 -15.35
N LEU A 142 1.31 0.01 -14.42
CA LEU A 142 0.17 -0.38 -13.59
C LEU A 142 -1.12 -0.54 -14.41
N CYS A 143 -1.39 0.38 -15.35
CA CYS A 143 -2.55 0.33 -16.23
C CYS A 143 -2.53 -0.91 -17.13
N LEU A 144 -1.36 -1.26 -17.70
CA LEU A 144 -1.20 -2.47 -18.50
C LEU A 144 -1.44 -3.73 -17.66
N HIS A 145 -0.83 -3.82 -16.47
CA HIS A 145 -1.05 -4.95 -15.55
C HIS A 145 -2.53 -5.07 -15.16
N TYR A 146 -3.18 -3.95 -14.84
CA TYR A 146 -4.59 -3.90 -14.51
C TYR A 146 -5.48 -4.36 -15.67
N ALA A 147 -5.23 -3.89 -16.89
CA ALA A 147 -5.97 -4.29 -18.09
C ALA A 147 -5.86 -5.80 -18.39
N PHE A 148 -4.68 -6.40 -18.21
CA PHE A 148 -4.53 -7.86 -18.33
C PHE A 148 -5.22 -8.63 -17.20
N MET A 149 -5.19 -8.10 -15.97
CA MET A 149 -5.82 -8.71 -14.80
C MET A 149 -7.35 -8.74 -14.92
N ILE A 150 -8.00 -7.60 -15.22
CA ILE A 150 -9.46 -7.57 -15.40
C ILE A 150 -9.92 -8.41 -16.60
N LYS A 151 -9.14 -8.46 -17.69
CA LYS A 151 -9.46 -9.36 -18.81
C LYS A 151 -9.42 -10.83 -18.38
N LYS A 152 -8.41 -11.23 -17.60
CA LYS A 152 -8.30 -12.59 -17.06
C LYS A 152 -9.44 -12.92 -16.09
N LEU A 153 -9.90 -11.97 -15.28
CA LEU A 153 -10.98 -12.17 -14.32
C LEU A 153 -12.38 -12.17 -14.96
N GLY A 154 -12.57 -11.41 -16.05
CA GLY A 154 -13.85 -11.26 -16.75
C GLY A 154 -14.21 -12.38 -17.75
N ASN A 155 -13.31 -13.34 -18.00
CA ASN A 155 -13.51 -14.47 -18.93
C ASN A 155 -14.06 -14.07 -20.33
N ILE A 156 -13.33 -13.20 -21.05
CA ILE A 156 -13.57 -12.83 -22.46
C ILE A 156 -12.36 -13.19 -23.33
#